data_AF-A0A0D9VF24-F1
#
_entry.id   AF-A0A0D9VF24-F1
#
_cell.length_a   1.000
_cell.length_b   1.000
_cell.length_c   1.000
_cell.angle_alpha   90.00
_cell.angle_beta   90.00
_cell.angle_gamma   90.00
#
_symmetry.space_group_name_H-M   'P 1'
#
loop_
_entity.id
_entity.type
_entity.pdbx_description
1 polymer ?
#
loop_
_entity_poly.entity_id
_entity_poly.type
_entity_poly.pdbx_seq_one_letter_code
_entity_poly.pdbx_strand_id
1 'polypeptide(L)' 'MAQSIEVKPGQPVNCEPEDDRFLHLSQAALGESKKGTDNAVMYVKTYDQTLVIGRLSADKFPQIQFDLVFDKKFEL' A
#
# COMPACT_ATOMS: atom_id res chain seq x y z
N MET A 1 0.90 6.57 16.44
CA MET A 1 0.41 7.60 15.49
C MET A 1 0.07 6.90 14.20
N ALA A 2 -1.03 7.25 13.54
CA ALA A 2 -1.39 6.68 12.23
C ALA A 2 -0.99 7.68 11.14
N GLN A 3 -0.38 7.20 10.07
CA GLN A 3 0.01 8.01 8.92
C GLN A 3 -0.56 7.38 7.64
N SER A 4 -1.04 8.23 6.75
CA SER A 4 -1.49 7.83 5.41
C SER A 4 -0.49 8.34 4.38
N ILE A 5 -0.29 7.55 3.32
CA ILE A 5 0.60 7.89 2.22
C ILE A 5 -0.13 7.67 0.90
N GLU A 6 -0.02 8.62 -0.02
CA GLU A 6 -0.60 8.51 -1.36
C GLU A 6 0.43 7.88 -2.31
N VAL A 7 0.09 6.74 -2.90
CA VAL A 7 0.91 6.06 -3.90
C VAL A 7 0.29 6.30 -5.26
N LYS A 8 1.02 6.99 -6.14
CA LYS A 8 0.57 7.28 -7.50
C LYS A 8 0.91 6.12 -8.44
N PRO A 9 0.10 5.86 -9.48
CA PRO A 9 0.40 4.82 -10.45
C PRO A 9 1.81 4.97 -11.06
N GLY A 10 2.61 3.91 -10.97
CA GLY A 10 3.98 3.87 -11.50
C GLY A 10 5.01 4.68 -10.71
N GLN A 11 4.65 5.25 -9.55
CA GLN A 11 5.55 6.00 -8.68
C GLN A 11 5.66 5.28 -7.33
N PRO A 12 6.66 4.39 -7.18
CA PRO A 12 6.84 3.66 -5.95
C PRO A 12 7.26 4.58 -4.81
N VAL A 13 6.82 4.25 -3.60
CA VAL A 13 7.12 5.01 -2.38
C VAL A 13 7.92 4.16 -1.42
N ASN A 14 9.05 4.68 -0.96
CA ASN A 14 9.89 4.02 0.02
C ASN A 14 9.34 4.25 1.44
N CYS A 15 9.19 3.17 2.19
CA CYS A 15 8.76 3.16 3.58
C CYS A 15 9.86 2.52 4.44
N GLU A 16 10.30 3.24 5.47
CA GLU A 16 11.39 2.81 6.34
C GLU A 16 10.96 3.01 7.80
N PRO A 17 10.93 1.93 8.61
CA PRO A 17 10.69 2.05 10.04
C PRO A 17 11.79 2.89 10.71
N GLU A 18 11.44 3.66 11.73
CA GLU A 18 12.42 4.28 12.62
C GLU A 18 13.09 3.21 13.50
N ASP A 19 14.27 3.53 14.06
CA ASP A 19 14.98 2.64 14.99
C ASP A 19 14.07 2.16 16.14
N ASP A 20 14.14 0.87 16.44
CA ASP A 20 13.30 0.18 17.44
C ASP A 20 11.78 0.31 17.22
N ARG A 21 11.34 0.55 15.98
CA ARG A 21 9.92 0.60 15.59
C ARG A 21 9.60 -0.33 14.43
N PHE A 22 8.30 -0.60 14.27
CA PHE A 22 7.75 -1.33 13.13
C PHE A 22 6.74 -0.46 12.39
N LEU A 23 6.61 -0.68 11.09
CA LEU A 23 5.52 -0.12 10.30
C LEU A 23 4.43 -1.18 10.12
N HIS A 24 3.23 -0.87 10.60
CA HIS A 24 2.05 -1.68 10.35
C HIS A 24 1.24 -1.06 9.20
N LEU A 25 1.25 -1.74 8.05
CA LEU A 25 0.33 -1.45 6.96
C LEU A 25 -1.01 -2.09 7.30
N SER A 26 -1.95 -1.26 7.75
CA SER A 26 -3.26 -1.71 8.25
C SER A 26 -4.38 -1.58 7.22
N GLN A 27 -4.22 -0.71 6.23
CA GLN A 27 -5.27 -0.42 5.25
C GLN A 27 -4.69 0.16 3.96
N ALA A 28 -5.39 -0.09 2.86
CA ALA A 28 -5.28 0.70 1.65
C ALA A 28 -6.65 0.99 1.04
N ALA A 29 -6.74 2.11 0.31
CA ALA A 29 -7.96 2.54 -0.36
C ALA A 29 -7.63 3.26 -1.66
N LEU A 30 -8.56 3.20 -2.62
CA LEU A 30 -8.51 4.04 -3.81
C LEU A 30 -8.74 5.50 -3.40
N GLY A 31 -7.91 6.39 -3.94
CA GLY A 31 -8.19 7.81 -3.91
C GLY A 31 -9.42 8.17 -4.74
N GLU A 32 -9.84 9.43 -4.66
CA GLU A 32 -10.97 9.92 -5.45
C GLU A 32 -10.69 9.79 -6.96
N SER A 33 -11.59 9.11 -7.68
CA SER A 33 -11.53 9.02 -9.14
C SER A 33 -12.74 9.67 -9.80
N LYS A 34 -12.52 10.27 -10.96
CA LYS A 34 -13.59 10.90 -11.75
C LYS A 34 -14.41 9.90 -12.58
N LYS A 35 -13.94 8.66 -12.75
CA LYS A 35 -14.47 7.72 -13.75
C LYS A 35 -15.06 6.42 -13.19
N GLY A 36 -14.96 6.15 -11.88
CA GLY A 36 -15.67 5.04 -11.24
C GLY A 36 -15.29 3.63 -11.73
N THR A 37 -14.33 3.50 -12.65
CA THR A 37 -13.84 2.23 -13.22
C THR A 37 -12.39 1.97 -12.85
N ASP A 38 -11.84 2.74 -11.91
CA ASP A 38 -10.44 2.67 -11.54
C ASP A 38 -10.15 1.35 -10.83
N ASN A 39 -9.07 0.73 -11.26
CA ASN A 39 -8.56 -0.52 -10.73
C ASN A 39 -7.08 -0.31 -10.38
N ALA A 40 -6.66 -0.76 -9.21
CA ALA A 40 -5.28 -0.72 -8.79
C ALA A 40 -4.85 -2.11 -8.31
N VAL A 41 -3.64 -2.51 -8.69
CA VAL A 41 -2.97 -3.68 -8.10
C VAL A 41 -1.85 -3.13 -7.23
N MET A 42 -1.87 -3.52 -5.97
CA MET A 42 -0.90 -3.08 -4.98
C MET A 42 0.21 -4.10 -4.84
N TYR A 43 1.44 -3.60 -4.80
CA TYR A 43 2.64 -4.40 -4.61
C TYR A 43 3.32 -3.96 -3.33
N VAL A 44 4.02 -4.90 -2.72
CA VAL A 44 5.07 -4.60 -1.76
C VAL A 44 6.35 -5.20 -2.30
N LYS A 45 7.39 -4.39 -2.39
CA LYS A 45 8.72 -4.84 -2.74
C LYS A 45 9.63 -4.74 -1.52
N THR A 46 10.19 -5.89 -1.17
CA THR A 46 11.24 -6.04 -0.16
C THR A 46 12.58 -6.24 -0.88
N TYR A 47 13.67 -6.35 -0.13
CA TYR A 47 14.99 -6.59 -0.71
C TYR A 47 15.04 -7.84 -1.61
N ASP A 48 14.34 -8.91 -1.21
CA ASP A 48 14.45 -10.22 -1.87
C ASP A 48 13.39 -10.45 -2.95
N GLN A 49 12.23 -9.79 -2.84
CA GLN A 49 11.08 -10.11 -3.68
C GLN A 49 10.04 -8.99 -3.76
N THR A 50 9.27 -9.03 -4.84
CA THR A 50 8.05 -8.23 -5.04
C THR A 50 6.83 -9.13 -4.93
N LEU A 51 5.89 -8.78 -4.06
CA LEU A 51 4.64 -9.49 -3.85
C LEU A 51 3.44 -8.62 -4.21
N VAL A 52 2.41 -9.23 -4.80
CA VAL A 52 1.08 -8.60 -4.89
C VAL A 52 0.40 -8.74 -3.53
N ILE A 53 0.03 -7.64 -2.91
CA ILE A 53 -0.66 -7.65 -1.61
C ILE A 53 -2.16 -7.41 -1.73
N GLY A 54 -2.64 -6.82 -2.82
CA GLY A 54 -4.07 -6.57 -2.98
C GLY A 54 -4.45 -6.06 -4.36
N ARG A 55 -5.74 -6.16 -4.65
CA ARG A 55 -6.36 -5.52 -5.82
C ARG A 55 -7.55 -4.72 -5.34
N LEU A 56 -7.57 -3.46 -5.73
CA LEU A 56 -8.67 -2.53 -5.49
C LEU A 56 -9.44 -2.29 -6.77
N SER A 57 -10.76 -2.19 -6.68
CA SER A 57 -11.60 -1.67 -7.77
C SER A 57 -12.69 -0.77 -7.22
N ALA A 58 -12.92 0.34 -7.90
CA ALA A 58 -13.89 1.36 -7.46
C ALA A 58 -15.33 0.83 -7.37
N ASP A 59 -15.67 -0.20 -8.15
CA ASP A 59 -17.00 -0.80 -8.23
C ASP A 59 -17.25 -1.97 -7.26
N LYS A 60 -16.19 -2.61 -6.72
CA LYS A 60 -16.33 -3.81 -5.87
C LYS A 60 -15.61 -3.66 -4.55
N PHE A 61 -14.31 -3.43 -4.60
CA PHE A 61 -13.43 -3.41 -3.44
C PHE A 61 -12.60 -2.12 -3.46
N PRO A 62 -13.19 -0.97 -3.08
CA PRO A 62 -12.48 0.30 -3.11
C PRO A 62 -11.41 0.42 -2.02
N GLN A 63 -11.45 -0.46 -1.02
CA GLN A 63 -10.49 -0.53 0.07
C GLN A 63 -10.26 -1.97 0.54
N ILE A 64 -9.14 -2.19 1.20
CA ILE A 64 -8.73 -3.47 1.79
C ILE A 64 -8.05 -3.21 3.13
N GLN A 65 -8.29 -4.10 4.10
CA GLN A 65 -7.57 -4.10 5.37
C GLN A 65 -6.43 -5.11 5.31
N PHE A 66 -5.34 -4.77 5.98
CA PHE A 66 -4.12 -5.55 6.07
C PHE A 66 -3.73 -5.75 7.53
N ASP A 67 -2.97 -6.81 7.78
CA ASP A 67 -2.24 -7.03 9.02
C ASP A 67 -0.80 -7.37 8.66
N LEU A 68 -0.13 -6.42 7.99
CA LEU A 68 1.23 -6.56 7.48
C LEU A 68 2.18 -5.69 8.29
N VAL A 69 3.16 -6.30 8.93
CA VAL A 69 4.14 -5.62 9.78
C VAL A 69 5.53 -5.73 9.14
N PHE A 70 6.20 -4.58 9.04
CA PHE A 70 7.53 -4.45 8.46
C PHE A 70 8.52 -3.95 9.52
N ASP A 71 9.59 -4.71 9.70
CA ASP A 71 10.76 -4.40 10.53
C ASP A 71 11.92 -3.78 9.73
N LYS A 72 11.79 -3.79 8.40
CA LYS A 72 12.79 -3.32 7.45
C LYS A 72 12.15 -2.44 6.40
N LYS A 73 13.00 -1.75 5.64
CA LYS A 73 12.61 -0.95 4.48
C LYS A 73 11.88 -1.77 3.42
N PHE A 74 10.83 -1.19 2.87
CA PHE A 74 10.05 -1.73 1.75
C PHE A 74 9.58 -0.61 0.82
N GLU A 75 9.13 -0.98 -0.38
CA GLU A 75 8.52 -0.09 -1.36
C GLU A 75 7.06 -0.49 -1.59
N LEU A 76 6.17 0.50 -1.68
CA LEU A 76 4.77 0.38 -2.12
C LEU A 76 4.60 0.93 -3.54
#